data_AF-A0A7C3XQC8-F1
#
_entry.id   AF-A0A7C3XQC8-F1
#
_cell.length_a   1.000
_cell.length_b   1.000
_cell.length_c   1.000
_cell.angle_alpha   90.00
_cell.angle_beta   90.00
_cell.angle_gamma   90.00
#
_symmetry.space_group_name_H-M   'P 1'
#
loop_
_entity.id
_entity.type
_entity.pdbx_description
1 polymer ?
#
loop_
_entity_poly.entity_id
_entity_poly.type
_entity_poly.pdbx_seq_one_letter_code
_entity_poly.pdbx_strand_id
1 'polypeptide(L)'
;MGQKVSKTEIEKLVSQAKKGDVNAFSKLYDYFADNIYRYVFFRVDSVEDAQDLTETVFLKSWENLYQYKSGGNNSFSSWIFRIAHNLVIDYYKLNKQIESLTEDY
;
A
#
# COMPACT_ATOMS: atom_id res chain seq x y z
N MET A 1 10.53 16.64 -8.92
CA MET A 1 11.67 15.79 -9.33
C MET A 1 11.82 14.73 -8.25
N GLY A 2 11.19 13.57 -8.42
CA GLY A 2 11.21 12.52 -7.38
C GLY A 2 12.61 11.97 -7.24
N GLN A 3 13.18 12.02 -6.03
CA GLN A 3 14.47 11.38 -5.77
C GLN A 3 14.36 9.91 -6.14
N LYS A 4 15.25 9.46 -7.02
CA LYS A 4 15.32 8.06 -7.44
C LYS A 4 16.01 7.28 -6.32
N VAL A 5 15.23 6.88 -5.31
CA VAL A 5 15.73 6.05 -4.21
C VAL A 5 16.07 4.67 -4.77
N SER A 6 17.30 4.23 -4.56
CA SER A 6 17.78 2.94 -5.04
C SER A 6 17.14 1.78 -4.28
N LYS A 7 17.13 0.59 -4.89
CA LYS A 7 16.64 -0.64 -4.24
C LYS A 7 17.34 -0.89 -2.89
N THR A 8 18.64 -0.67 -2.82
CA THR A 8 19.45 -0.86 -1.61
C THR A 8 19.06 0.12 -0.50
N GLU A 9 18.76 1.37 -0.84
CA GLU A 9 18.28 2.36 0.14
C GLU A 9 16.90 1.99 0.68
N ILE A 10 15.99 1.54 -0.17
CA ILE A 10 14.67 1.03 0.25
C ILE A 10 14.84 -0.15 1.22
N GLU A 11 15.69 -1.12 0.89
CA GLU A 11 15.95 -2.29 1.75
C GLU A 11 16.55 -1.89 3.11
N LYS A 12 17.42 -0.87 3.14
CA LYS A 12 17.97 -0.32 4.38
C LYS A 12 16.88 0.33 5.23
N LEU A 13 16.02 1.17 4.64
CA LEU A 13 14.90 1.80 5.34
C LEU A 13 13.93 0.75 5.90
N VAL A 14 13.62 -0.28 5.12
CA VAL A 14 12.78 -1.41 5.57
C VAL A 14 13.41 -2.12 6.78
N SER A 15 14.72 -2.38 6.75
CA SER A 15 15.44 -3.01 7.86
C SER A 15 15.39 -2.17 9.14
N GLN A 16 15.49 -0.85 9.03
CA GLN A 16 15.36 0.07 10.16
C GLN A 16 13.92 0.13 10.67
N ALA A 17 12.94 0.29 9.78
CA ALA A 17 11.52 0.34 10.13
C ALA A 17 11.04 -0.94 10.83
N LYS A 18 11.53 -2.11 10.43
CA LYS A 18 11.29 -3.39 11.14
C LYS A 18 11.74 -3.40 12.60
N LYS A 19 12.70 -2.55 12.97
CA LYS A 19 13.20 -2.41 14.35
C LYS A 19 12.42 -1.34 15.14
N GLY A 20 11.34 -0.80 14.58
CA GLY A 20 10.52 0.25 15.18
C GLY A 20 10.95 1.68 14.83
N ASP A 21 11.86 1.86 13.87
CA ASP A 21 12.25 3.21 13.42
C ASP A 21 11.12 3.84 12.58
N VAL A 22 10.31 4.66 13.23
CA VAL A 22 9.18 5.39 12.61
C VAL A 22 9.67 6.36 11.52
N ASN A 23 10.84 6.98 11.69
CA ASN A 23 11.39 7.90 10.70
C ASN A 23 11.80 7.16 9.41
N ALA A 24 12.34 5.94 9.55
CA ALA A 24 12.65 5.10 8.40
C ALA A 24 11.40 4.73 7.61
N PHE A 25 10.29 4.46 8.30
CA PHE A 25 9.01 4.20 7.64
C PHE A 25 8.38 5.45 7.03
N SER A 26 8.49 6.61 7.68
CA SER A 26 8.06 7.89 7.09
C SER A 26 8.73 8.12 5.73
N LYS A 27 10.03 7.82 5.61
CA LYS A 27 10.73 7.93 4.30
C LYS A 27 10.23 6.93 3.26
N LEU A 28 9.81 5.74 3.67
CA LEU A 28 9.16 4.79 2.77
C LEU A 28 7.79 5.34 2.33
N TYR A 29 7.02 5.91 3.26
CA TYR A 29 5.75 6.57 2.96
C TYR A 29 5.94 7.68 1.93
N ASP A 30 6.86 8.62 2.17
CA ASP A 30 7.13 9.74 1.26
C ASP A 30 7.50 9.27 -0.17
N TYR A 31 8.21 8.15 -0.27
CA TYR A 31 8.62 7.59 -1.56
C TYR A 31 7.49 6.85 -2.30
N PHE A 32 6.61 6.16 -1.57
CA PHE A 32 5.57 5.32 -2.18
C PHE A 32 4.19 5.97 -2.24
N ALA A 33 3.90 6.99 -1.44
CA ALA A 33 2.54 7.52 -1.26
C ALA A 33 1.91 7.98 -2.58
N ASP A 34 2.58 8.82 -3.36
CA ASP A 34 2.08 9.29 -4.66
C ASP A 34 1.89 8.14 -5.66
N ASN A 35 2.79 7.15 -5.64
CA ASN A 35 2.70 5.98 -6.55
C ASN A 35 1.53 5.06 -6.18
N ILE A 36 1.33 4.81 -4.89
CA ILE A 36 0.21 4.00 -4.38
C ILE A 36 -1.11 4.73 -4.58
N TYR A 37 -1.17 6.02 -4.25
CA TYR A 37 -2.35 6.85 -4.48
C TYR A 37 -2.77 6.82 -5.94
N ARG A 38 -1.86 7.10 -6.88
CA ARG A 38 -2.17 7.03 -8.32
C ARG A 38 -2.64 5.64 -8.73
N TYR A 39 -1.99 4.58 -8.24
CA TYR A 39 -2.39 3.21 -8.55
C TYR A 39 -3.82 2.92 -8.09
N VAL A 40 -4.17 3.30 -6.86
CA VAL A 40 -5.52 3.09 -6.33
C VAL A 40 -6.53 3.99 -7.02
N PHE A 41 -6.21 5.27 -7.20
CA PHE A 41 -7.07 6.28 -7.83
C PHE A 41 -7.55 5.86 -9.23
N PHE A 42 -6.68 5.29 -10.07
CA PHE A 42 -7.08 4.79 -11.39
C PHE A 42 -7.95 3.51 -11.35
N ARG A 43 -8.26 3.00 -10.15
CA ARG A 43 -8.97 1.75 -9.93
C ARG A 43 -10.18 1.90 -9.03
N VAL A 44 -10.53 3.09 -8.55
CA VAL A 44 -11.72 3.32 -7.71
C VAL A 44 -12.46 4.55 -8.20
N ASP A 45 -13.72 4.69 -7.79
CA ASP A 45 -14.66 5.64 -8.39
C ASP A 45 -14.65 7.03 -7.76
N SER A 46 -14.01 7.20 -6.59
CA SER A 46 -13.95 8.49 -5.88
C SER A 46 -12.54 8.83 -5.38
N VAL A 47 -12.32 10.12 -5.11
CA VAL A 47 -11.08 10.62 -4.52
C VAL A 47 -10.96 10.16 -3.07
N GLU A 48 -12.09 10.16 -2.36
CA GLU A 48 -12.21 9.75 -0.96
C GLU A 48 -11.81 8.28 -0.79
N ASP A 49 -12.36 7.37 -1.61
CA ASP A 49 -11.98 5.94 -1.58
C ASP A 49 -10.50 5.75 -1.89
N ALA A 50 -9.96 6.54 -2.83
CA ALA A 50 -8.55 6.46 -3.19
C ALA A 50 -7.64 6.90 -2.03
N GLN A 51 -8.03 7.92 -1.29
CA GLN A 51 -7.32 8.39 -0.09
C GLN A 51 -7.38 7.33 1.02
N ASP A 52 -8.58 6.87 1.37
CA ASP A 52 -8.81 5.90 2.44
C ASP A 52 -8.07 4.57 2.21
N LEU A 53 -8.16 4.05 0.98
CA LEU A 53 -7.45 2.83 0.62
C LEU A 53 -5.94 3.02 0.62
N THR A 54 -5.45 4.20 0.21
CA THR A 54 -4.01 4.50 0.26
C THR A 54 -3.50 4.52 1.69
N GLU A 55 -4.22 5.18 2.61
CA GLU A 55 -3.89 5.15 4.03
C GLU A 55 -3.90 3.73 4.58
N THR A 56 -4.92 2.95 4.22
CA THR A 56 -5.06 1.54 4.61
C THR A 56 -3.90 0.68 4.10
N VAL A 57 -3.38 0.94 2.88
CA VAL A 57 -2.16 0.27 2.38
C VAL A 57 -1.00 0.50 3.32
N PHE A 58 -0.76 1.74 3.72
CA PHE A 58 0.38 2.06 4.59
C PHE A 58 0.20 1.51 6.00
N LEU A 59 -1.01 1.59 6.58
CA LEU A 59 -1.33 0.96 7.86
C LEU A 59 -1.05 -0.55 7.83
N LYS A 60 -1.61 -1.27 6.85
CA LYS A 60 -1.35 -2.71 6.70
C LYS A 60 0.11 -3.02 6.42
N SER A 61 0.80 -2.16 5.67
CA SER A 61 2.22 -2.35 5.39
C SER A 61 3.07 -2.20 6.66
N TRP A 62 2.74 -1.26 7.56
CA TRP A 62 3.41 -1.09 8.85
C TRP A 62 3.16 -2.31 9.76
N GLU A 63 1.89 -2.70 9.92
CA GLU A 63 1.48 -3.84 10.74
C GLU A 63 2.17 -5.14 10.31
N ASN A 64 2.30 -5.37 9.00
CA ASN A 64 2.85 -6.62 8.46
C ASN A 64 4.34 -6.51 8.09
N LEU A 65 4.99 -5.39 8.38
CA LEU A 65 6.35 -5.13 7.95
C LEU A 65 7.34 -6.17 8.46
N TYR A 66 7.15 -6.65 9.69
CA TYR A 66 8.00 -7.69 10.30
C TYR A 66 7.97 -9.02 9.54
N GLN A 67 6.86 -9.33 8.87
CA GLN A 67 6.67 -10.55 8.08
C GLN A 67 7.26 -10.46 6.67
N TYR A 68 7.49 -9.24 6.15
CA TYR A 68 8.09 -9.04 4.84
C TYR A 68 9.47 -9.72 4.78
N LYS A 69 9.73 -10.51 3.74
CA LYS A 69 11.04 -11.13 3.50
C LYS A 69 11.58 -10.61 2.17
N SER A 70 12.69 -9.89 2.21
CA SER A 70 13.41 -9.45 1.00
C SER A 70 14.16 -10.63 0.39
N GLY A 71 14.11 -10.78 -0.93
CA GLY A 71 14.88 -11.80 -1.64
C GLY A 71 14.41 -12.01 -3.08
N GLY A 72 15.36 -12.29 -3.99
CA GLY A 72 15.07 -12.52 -5.41
C GLY A 72 14.22 -11.41 -6.04
N ASN A 73 13.10 -11.80 -6.64
CA ASN A 73 12.13 -10.90 -7.28
C ASN A 73 11.17 -10.21 -6.29
N ASN A 74 11.24 -10.50 -4.98
CA ASN A 74 10.34 -9.96 -3.97
C ASN A 74 10.83 -8.62 -3.41
N SER A 75 10.83 -7.58 -4.25
CA SER A 75 11.16 -6.22 -3.83
C SER A 75 10.09 -5.64 -2.89
N PHE A 76 10.46 -4.68 -2.05
CA PHE A 76 9.50 -3.99 -1.20
C PHE A 76 8.42 -3.29 -2.04
N SER A 77 8.79 -2.70 -3.17
CA SER A 77 7.84 -2.14 -4.14
C SER A 77 6.80 -3.18 -4.57
N SER A 78 7.23 -4.34 -5.04
CA SER A 78 6.31 -5.42 -5.43
C SER A 78 5.40 -5.86 -4.28
N TRP A 79 5.93 -5.89 -3.05
CA TRP A 79 5.19 -6.28 -1.87
C TRP A 79 4.11 -5.25 -1.48
N ILE A 80 4.43 -3.95 -1.44
CA ILE A 80 3.47 -2.90 -1.09
C ILE A 80 2.40 -2.73 -2.17
N PHE A 81 2.75 -2.86 -3.46
CA PHE A 81 1.75 -2.87 -4.54
C PHE A 81 0.82 -4.09 -4.47
N ARG A 82 1.29 -5.24 -3.96
CA ARG A 82 0.42 -6.38 -3.72
C ARG A 82 -0.60 -6.12 -2.61
N ILE A 83 -0.21 -5.39 -1.56
CA ILE A 83 -1.16 -4.96 -0.51
C ILE A 83 -2.23 -4.05 -1.13
N ALA A 84 -1.82 -3.05 -1.92
CA ALA A 84 -2.75 -2.16 -2.63
C ALA A 84 -3.70 -2.92 -3.56
N HIS A 85 -3.16 -3.85 -4.35
CA HIS A 85 -3.97 -4.67 -5.25
C HIS A 85 -5.04 -5.48 -4.50
N ASN A 86 -4.67 -6.14 -3.40
CA ASN A 86 -5.60 -6.92 -2.60
C ASN A 86 -6.70 -6.05 -1.99
N LEU A 87 -6.34 -4.87 -1.48
CA LEU A 87 -7.30 -3.92 -0.93
C LEU A 87 -8.31 -3.42 -1.98
N VAL A 88 -7.85 -3.11 -3.20
CA VAL A 88 -8.75 -2.74 -4.30
C VAL A 88 -9.70 -3.90 -4.66
N ILE A 89 -9.21 -5.14 -4.69
CA ILE A 89 -10.07 -6.31 -4.93
C ILE A 89 -11.13 -6.44 -3.82
N ASP A 90 -10.74 -6.28 -2.57
CA ASP A 90 -11.64 -6.43 -1.43
C ASP A 90 -12.68 -5.31 -1.37
N TYR A 91 -12.30 -4.07 -1.74
CA TYR A 91 -13.22 -2.94 -1.92
C TYR A 91 -14.38 -3.28 -2.89
N TYR A 92 -14.07 -3.79 -4.08
CA TYR A 92 -15.12 -4.15 -5.04
C TYR A 92 -15.95 -5.37 -4.64
N LYS A 93 -15.34 -6.34 -3.95
CA LYS A 93 -16.10 -7.47 -3.41
C LYS A 93 -17.14 -7.00 -2.39
N LEU A 94 -16.78 -6.05 -1.54
CA LEU A 94 -17.69 -5.48 -0.55
C LEU A 94 -18.79 -4.64 -1.21
N ASN A 95 -18.45 -3.76 -2.15
CA ASN A 95 -19.45 -2.94 -2.85
C ASN A 95 -20.48 -3.80 -3.58
N LYS A 96 -20.04 -4.86 -4.27
CA LYS A 96 -20.95 -5.80 -4.93
C LYS A 96 -21.91 -6.49 -3.94
N GLN A 97 -21.43 -6.82 -2.74
CA GLN A 97 -22.29 -7.40 -1.70
C GLN A 97 -23.32 -6.39 -1.20
N ILE A 98 -22.93 -5.13 -1.01
CA ILE A 98 -23.83 -4.06 -0.58
C ILE A 98 -24.92 -3.81 -1.63
N GLU A 99 -24.55 -3.71 -2.91
CA GLU A 99 -25.50 -3.56 -4.02
C GLU A 99 -26.54 -4.69 -4.03
N SER A 100 -26.10 -5.94 -3.89
CA SER A 100 -27.03 -7.09 -3.86
C SER A 100 -28.00 -7.05 -2.66
N LEU A 101 -27.58 -6.51 -1.51
CA LEU A 101 -28.45 -6.36 -0.34
C LEU A 101 -29.46 -5.22 -0.52
N THR A 102 -29.14 -4.20 -1.31
CA THR A 102 -30.04 -3.07 -1.59
C THR A 102 -31.05 -3.35 -2.69
N GLU A 103 -30.79 -4.30 -3.59
CA GLU A 103 -31.72 -4.72 -4.64
C GLU A 103 -32.84 -5.64 -4.14
N ASP A 104 -32.68 -6.25 -2.96
CA ASP A 104 -33.66 -7.15 -2.32
C ASP A 104 -34.72 -6.41 -1.45
N TYR A 105 -34.78 -5.07 -1.49
CA TYR A 105 -35.75 -4.21 -0.78
C TYR A 105 -36.48 -3.26 -1.73
#